data_AF-A0AA51MB83-F1
#
_entry.id   AF-A0AA51MB83-F1
#
_cell.length_a   1.000
_cell.length_b   1.000
_cell.length_c   1.000
_cell.angle_alpha   90.00
_cell.angle_beta   90.00
_cell.angle_gamma   90.00
#
_symmetry.space_group_name_H-M   'P 1'
#
loop_
_entity.id
_entity.type
_entity.pdbx_description
1 polymer ?
#
loop_
_entity_poly.entity_id
_entity_poly.type
_entity_poly.pdbx_seq_one_letter_code
_entity_poly.pdbx_strand_id
1 'polypeptide(L)'
;MTLPSWQETSVGGHKLGSMSRAALWLVQVVGEGEIFTVAKLREAFPDVAQIDRRMRGLRDYGWEISTAREDPELLPQERRFVTRGKDVWVPGQAKGPSHKSSITNAQRAKVMQGDGYLCRTCGIAAGEAYEGGVTQAVLNIARRQVTLPDGSSTHQLVTECQRCGRGTVDRSVHLPEILSRIESLAPLERSVLDGWVRNDQRTYSSLEVLWGMYRTLPADSREAVAEALDGTDD
;
A
#
# COMPACT_ATOMS: atom_id res chain seq x y z
N MET A 1 -34.66 6.02 16.75
CA MET A 1 -34.12 7.40 16.71
C MET A 1 -34.49 8.00 15.37
N THR A 2 -35.03 9.21 15.35
CA THR A 2 -35.37 9.92 14.11
C THR A 2 -34.10 10.22 13.34
N LEU A 3 -34.06 9.89 12.04
CA LEU A 3 -32.92 10.20 11.18
C LEU A 3 -32.81 11.73 11.07
N PRO A 4 -31.62 12.32 11.29
CA PRO A 4 -31.44 13.75 11.11
C PRO A 4 -31.59 14.14 9.64
N SER A 5 -32.11 15.33 9.36
CA SER A 5 -32.27 15.79 7.98
C SER A 5 -30.90 15.96 7.29
N TRP A 6 -30.80 15.51 6.04
CA TRP A 6 -29.59 15.72 5.23
C TRP A 6 -29.32 17.21 4.90
N GLN A 7 -30.36 18.05 4.99
CA GLN A 7 -30.28 19.48 4.74
C GLN A 7 -29.64 20.24 5.93
N GLU A 8 -29.76 19.70 7.14
CA GLU A 8 -29.19 20.32 8.32
C GLU A 8 -27.67 20.21 8.34
N THR A 9 -27.02 21.26 8.84
CA THR A 9 -25.57 21.28 9.03
C THR A 9 -25.15 20.90 10.44
N SER A 10 -26.10 20.61 11.33
CA SER A 10 -25.81 20.25 12.73
C SER A 10 -26.96 19.45 13.35
N VAL A 11 -26.63 18.49 14.21
CA VAL A 11 -27.58 17.64 14.95
C VAL A 11 -27.10 17.51 16.39
N GLY A 12 -27.97 17.80 17.36
CA GLY A 12 -27.65 17.63 18.79
C GLY A 12 -26.41 18.40 19.24
N GLY A 13 -26.13 19.58 18.68
CA GLY A 13 -24.94 20.39 18.99
C GLY A 13 -23.66 19.99 18.23
N HIS A 14 -23.71 18.98 17.38
CA HIS A 14 -22.58 18.54 16.56
C HIS A 14 -22.74 18.94 15.10
N LYS A 15 -21.69 19.49 14.47
CA LYS A 15 -21.69 19.86 13.05
C LYS A 15 -21.63 18.61 12.16
N LEU A 16 -22.56 18.49 11.22
CA LEU A 16 -22.54 17.46 10.19
C LEU A 16 -21.60 17.85 9.04
N GLY A 17 -20.62 16.98 8.77
CA GLY A 17 -19.78 17.10 7.59
C GLY A 17 -20.55 16.80 6.30
N SER A 18 -20.05 17.31 5.16
CA SER A 18 -20.68 17.08 3.85
C SER A 18 -20.78 15.61 3.47
N MET A 19 -19.83 14.76 3.89
CA MET A 19 -19.90 13.31 3.70
C MET A 19 -21.08 12.70 4.47
N SER A 20 -21.28 13.07 5.73
CA SER A 20 -22.40 12.58 6.54
C SER A 20 -23.75 13.06 5.98
N ARG A 21 -23.81 14.30 5.49
CA ARG A 21 -25.00 14.81 4.79
C ARG A 21 -25.27 14.07 3.48
N ALA A 22 -24.25 13.76 2.69
CA ALA A 22 -24.40 12.94 1.48
C ALA A 22 -24.94 11.54 1.81
N ALA A 23 -24.46 10.92 2.90
CA ALA A 23 -24.97 9.63 3.36
C ALA A 23 -26.45 9.69 3.75
N LEU A 24 -26.85 10.73 4.48
CA LEU A 24 -28.25 10.97 4.84
C LEU A 24 -29.11 11.21 3.58
N TRP A 25 -28.59 11.93 2.58
CA TRP A 25 -29.29 12.15 1.31
C TRP A 25 -29.50 10.84 0.54
N LEU A 26 -28.49 9.96 0.49
CA LEU A 26 -28.65 8.63 -0.12
C LEU A 26 -29.77 7.83 0.55
N VAL A 27 -29.81 7.83 1.89
CA VAL A 27 -30.85 7.09 2.65
C VAL A 27 -32.23 7.71 2.51
N GLN A 28 -32.34 9.05 2.55
CA GLN A 28 -33.63 9.75 2.61
C GLN A 28 -34.24 10.06 1.24
N VAL A 29 -33.42 10.22 0.20
CA VAL A 29 -33.86 10.69 -1.12
C VAL A 29 -33.68 9.64 -2.22
N VAL A 30 -32.64 8.80 -2.13
CA VAL A 30 -32.36 7.79 -3.17
C VAL A 30 -32.99 6.46 -2.78
N GLY A 31 -32.67 5.92 -1.61
CA GLY A 31 -33.06 4.57 -1.22
C GLY A 31 -32.02 3.53 -1.61
N GLU A 32 -31.87 2.51 -0.79
CA GLU A 32 -30.95 1.39 -1.04
C GLU A 32 -31.48 0.52 -2.20
N GLY A 33 -30.59 0.11 -3.10
CA GLY A 33 -30.89 -0.54 -4.37
C GLY A 33 -31.12 0.42 -5.56
N GLU A 34 -31.37 1.70 -5.30
CA GLU A 34 -31.83 2.65 -6.32
C GLU A 34 -30.69 3.37 -7.07
N ILE A 35 -31.02 3.83 -8.28
CA ILE A 35 -30.12 4.57 -9.16
C ILE A 35 -30.27 6.08 -8.95
N PHE A 36 -29.14 6.79 -8.91
CA PHE A 36 -29.10 8.25 -8.90
C PHE A 36 -28.03 8.78 -9.85
N THR A 37 -28.17 10.03 -10.28
CA THR A 37 -27.17 10.69 -11.14
C THR A 37 -26.23 11.57 -10.32
N VAL A 38 -25.00 11.72 -10.81
CA VAL A 38 -24.04 12.68 -10.22
C VAL A 38 -24.56 14.12 -10.31
N ALA A 39 -25.39 14.44 -11.31
CA ALA A 39 -26.06 15.73 -11.43
C ALA A 39 -27.04 15.98 -10.28
N LYS A 40 -27.94 15.02 -9.99
CA LYS A 40 -28.91 15.12 -8.87
C LYS A 40 -28.21 15.27 -7.52
N LEU A 41 -27.05 14.61 -7.33
CA LEU A 41 -26.22 14.79 -6.14
C LEU A 41 -25.68 16.24 -6.05
N ARG A 42 -25.20 16.82 -7.16
CA ARG A 42 -24.69 18.20 -7.16
C ARG A 42 -25.79 19.23 -6.96
N GLU A 43 -26.97 19.00 -7.54
CA GLU A 43 -28.16 19.83 -7.32
C GLU A 43 -28.62 19.83 -5.87
N ALA A 44 -28.53 18.69 -5.18
CA ALA A 44 -28.83 18.60 -3.76
C ALA A 44 -27.80 19.33 -2.87
N PHE A 45 -26.56 19.50 -3.34
CA PHE A 45 -25.47 20.11 -2.57
C PHE A 45 -24.77 21.23 -3.37
N PRO A 46 -25.49 22.31 -3.73
CA PRO A 46 -24.94 23.36 -4.58
C PRO A 46 -23.74 24.07 -3.94
N ASP A 47 -23.73 24.18 -2.61
CA ASP A 47 -22.69 24.88 -1.84
C ASP A 47 -21.49 23.99 -1.47
N VAL A 48 -21.49 22.71 -1.88
CA VAL A 48 -20.42 21.77 -1.54
C VAL A 48 -19.60 21.41 -2.77
N ALA A 49 -18.47 22.10 -2.92
CA ALA A 49 -17.47 21.74 -3.93
C ALA A 49 -17.00 20.27 -3.75
N GLN A 50 -16.92 19.55 -4.86
CA GLN A 50 -16.50 18.14 -4.92
C GLN A 50 -17.33 17.18 -4.03
N ILE A 51 -18.64 17.39 -3.95
CA ILE A 51 -19.54 16.48 -3.22
C ILE A 51 -19.41 15.01 -3.67
N ASP A 52 -19.13 14.75 -4.95
CA ASP A 52 -18.90 13.40 -5.49
C ASP A 52 -17.68 12.72 -4.83
N ARG A 53 -16.61 13.47 -4.54
CA ARG A 53 -15.43 12.97 -3.84
C ARG A 53 -15.75 12.68 -2.38
N ARG A 54 -16.56 13.53 -1.74
CA ARG A 54 -16.99 13.34 -0.35
C ARG A 54 -17.87 12.10 -0.22
N MET A 55 -18.82 11.89 -1.14
CA MET A 55 -19.65 10.69 -1.21
C MET A 55 -18.81 9.44 -1.44
N ARG A 56 -17.81 9.46 -2.33
CA ARG A 56 -16.89 8.32 -2.52
C ARG A 56 -16.16 7.91 -1.24
N GLY A 57 -15.91 8.85 -0.32
CA GLY A 57 -15.36 8.56 1.00
C GLY A 57 -16.20 7.62 1.85
N LEU A 58 -17.51 7.50 1.56
CA LEU A 58 -18.40 6.57 2.25
C LEU A 58 -18.01 5.09 2.06
N ARG A 59 -17.30 4.76 0.97
CA ARG A 59 -16.78 3.40 0.74
C ARG A 59 -15.85 2.94 1.87
N ASP A 60 -15.14 3.88 2.52
CA ASP A 60 -14.31 3.57 3.69
C ASP A 60 -15.13 3.13 4.91
N TYR A 61 -16.43 3.40 4.90
CA TYR A 61 -17.37 3.11 5.97
C TYR A 61 -18.32 1.95 5.65
N GLY A 62 -17.97 1.14 4.64
CA GLY A 62 -18.76 -0.02 4.21
C GLY A 62 -19.98 0.33 3.36
N TRP A 63 -20.07 1.57 2.85
CA TRP A 63 -21.12 1.92 1.90
C TRP A 63 -20.73 1.43 0.51
N GLU A 64 -21.66 0.77 -0.17
CA GLU A 64 -21.47 0.28 -1.52
C GLU A 64 -22.22 1.15 -2.51
N ILE A 65 -21.49 1.77 -3.43
CA ILE A 65 -22.03 2.70 -4.41
C ILE A 65 -21.44 2.36 -5.76
N SER A 66 -22.17 1.63 -6.59
CA SER A 66 -21.68 1.13 -7.88
C SER A 66 -21.61 2.24 -8.92
N THR A 67 -20.61 2.12 -9.80
CA THR A 67 -20.43 2.90 -11.01
C THR A 67 -20.68 2.04 -12.25
N ALA A 68 -20.81 2.64 -13.43
CA ALA A 68 -20.90 1.91 -14.71
C ALA A 68 -19.72 0.95 -15.01
N ARG A 69 -18.63 1.03 -14.24
CA ARG A 69 -17.52 0.06 -14.31
C ARG A 69 -17.77 -1.20 -13.49
N GLU A 70 -18.58 -1.10 -12.45
CA GLU A 70 -18.90 -2.15 -11.49
C GLU A 70 -20.26 -2.80 -11.81
N ASP A 71 -21.21 -2.02 -12.35
CA ASP A 71 -22.55 -2.46 -12.76
C ASP A 71 -22.81 -2.03 -14.23
N PRO A 72 -22.83 -2.98 -15.19
CA PRO A 72 -23.04 -2.70 -16.60
C PRO A 72 -24.41 -2.11 -16.96
N GLU A 73 -25.41 -2.22 -16.07
CA GLU A 73 -26.75 -1.65 -16.31
C GLU A 73 -26.76 -0.12 -16.16
N LEU A 74 -25.71 0.47 -15.58
CA LEU A 74 -25.64 1.91 -15.31
C LEU A 74 -25.07 2.69 -16.48
N LEU A 75 -25.67 3.84 -16.77
CA LEU A 75 -25.09 4.84 -17.66
C LEU A 75 -23.85 5.50 -17.02
N PRO A 76 -22.92 6.09 -17.79
CA PRO A 76 -21.69 6.70 -17.25
C PRO A 76 -21.91 7.74 -16.13
N GLN A 77 -23.02 8.48 -16.19
CA GLN A 77 -23.42 9.49 -15.21
C GLN A 77 -24.20 8.93 -13.99
N GLU A 78 -24.60 7.67 -14.05
CA GLU A 78 -25.43 7.00 -13.05
C GLU A 78 -24.59 6.25 -12.03
N ARG A 79 -25.13 6.15 -10.82
CA ARG A 79 -24.58 5.42 -9.70
C ARG A 79 -25.72 4.67 -9.04
N ARG A 80 -25.46 3.46 -8.53
CA ARG A 80 -26.44 2.72 -7.73
C ARG A 80 -26.02 2.78 -6.27
N PHE A 81 -26.92 3.17 -5.36
CA PHE A 81 -26.68 3.03 -3.93
C PHE A 81 -27.03 1.60 -3.53
N VAL A 82 -26.04 0.70 -3.49
CA VAL A 82 -26.30 -0.75 -3.35
C VAL A 82 -26.55 -1.13 -1.89
N THR A 83 -25.62 -0.77 -1.01
CA THR A 83 -25.63 -1.23 0.38
C THR A 83 -25.34 -0.09 1.35
N ARG A 84 -26.17 0.09 2.37
CA ARG A 84 -25.92 1.04 3.46
C ARG A 84 -24.77 0.57 4.35
N GLY A 85 -23.78 1.43 4.54
CA GLY A 85 -22.68 1.21 5.48
C GLY A 85 -22.95 1.80 6.87
N LYS A 86 -21.88 2.08 7.63
CA LYS A 86 -21.99 2.68 8.98
C LYS A 86 -22.66 4.04 8.93
N ASP A 87 -23.40 4.36 10.00
CA ASP A 87 -24.06 5.65 10.18
C ASP A 87 -23.05 6.75 10.50
N VAL A 88 -22.40 7.29 9.47
CA VAL A 88 -21.33 8.30 9.57
C VAL A 88 -21.78 9.65 10.14
N TRP A 89 -23.07 9.84 10.42
CA TRP A 89 -23.62 10.98 11.15
C TRP A 89 -23.74 10.73 12.66
N VAL A 90 -23.62 9.48 13.12
CA VAL A 90 -23.62 9.15 14.55
C VAL A 90 -22.21 9.38 15.11
N PRO A 91 -22.06 10.19 16.19
CA PRO A 91 -20.77 10.39 16.84
C PRO A 91 -20.09 9.05 17.18
N GLY A 92 -18.81 8.93 16.83
CA GLY A 92 -18.02 7.72 17.05
C GLY A 92 -18.12 6.64 15.97
N GLN A 93 -19.18 6.63 15.15
CA GLN A 93 -19.35 5.67 14.04
C GLN A 93 -18.61 6.10 12.76
N ALA A 94 -18.28 7.39 12.63
CA ALA A 94 -17.47 7.94 11.55
C ALA A 94 -15.95 7.68 11.71
N LYS A 95 -15.52 6.76 12.59
CA LYS A 95 -14.13 6.30 12.61
C LYS A 95 -13.90 5.40 11.40
N GLY A 96 -13.12 5.92 10.45
CA GLY A 96 -12.71 5.15 9.27
C GLY A 96 -11.91 3.92 9.69
N PRO A 97 -11.63 2.99 8.75
CA PRO A 97 -10.85 1.80 9.05
C PRO A 97 -9.52 2.23 9.67
N SER A 98 -9.11 1.58 10.77
CA SER A 98 -7.88 1.96 11.51
C SER A 98 -6.64 1.98 10.61
N HIS A 99 -6.59 1.06 9.64
CA HIS A 99 -5.54 0.99 8.62
C HIS A 99 -5.53 2.18 7.64
N LYS A 100 -6.57 3.02 7.57
CA LYS A 100 -6.61 4.25 6.75
C LYS A 100 -6.38 5.53 7.55
N SER A 101 -6.11 5.43 8.85
CA SER A 101 -5.71 6.58 9.68
C SER A 101 -4.51 7.32 9.05
N SER A 102 -4.39 8.64 9.27
CA SER A 102 -3.18 9.33 8.80
C SER A 102 -1.96 8.78 9.52
N ILE A 103 -0.91 8.44 8.77
CA ILE A 103 0.40 8.10 9.36
C ILE A 103 0.96 9.38 9.97
N THR A 104 1.27 9.36 11.27
CA THR A 104 1.83 10.52 11.96
C THR A 104 3.28 10.76 11.55
N ASN A 105 3.80 11.96 11.75
CA ASN A 105 5.21 12.24 11.46
C ASN A 105 6.16 11.40 12.34
N ALA A 106 5.78 11.12 13.58
CA ALA A 106 6.54 10.22 14.46
C ALA A 106 6.58 8.78 13.91
N GLN A 107 5.44 8.26 13.42
CA GLN A 107 5.41 6.95 12.76
C GLN A 107 6.25 6.96 11.48
N ARG A 108 6.17 8.01 10.67
CA ARG A 108 7.00 8.14 9.46
C ARG A 108 8.49 8.10 9.77
N ALA A 109 8.93 8.90 10.73
CA ALA A 109 10.32 8.95 11.15
C ALA A 109 10.80 7.58 11.66
N LYS A 110 9.98 6.90 12.49
CA LYS A 110 10.29 5.57 13.02
C LYS A 110 10.45 4.53 11.90
N VAL A 111 9.55 4.53 10.92
CA VAL A 111 9.60 3.57 9.80
C VAL A 111 10.80 3.86 8.90
N MET A 112 11.03 5.13 8.51
CA MET A 112 12.20 5.49 7.69
C MET A 112 13.51 5.13 8.39
N GLN A 113 13.63 5.38 9.70
CA GLN A 113 14.80 5.02 10.47
C GLN A 113 14.99 3.50 10.52
N GLY A 114 13.92 2.73 10.79
CA GLY A 114 13.97 1.27 10.81
C GLY A 114 14.30 0.65 9.45
N ASP A 115 13.95 1.33 8.37
CA ASP A 115 14.24 0.92 6.99
C ASP A 115 15.59 1.45 6.46
N GLY A 116 16.39 2.10 7.32
CA GLY A 116 17.71 2.62 6.96
C GLY A 116 17.68 3.83 6.01
N TYR A 117 16.53 4.51 5.90
CA TYR A 117 16.28 5.57 4.92
C TYR A 117 16.46 5.11 3.46
N LEU A 118 16.19 3.83 3.19
CA LEU A 118 16.21 3.22 1.86
C LEU A 118 14.82 2.75 1.44
N CYS A 119 14.59 2.72 0.13
CA CYS A 119 13.43 1.99 -0.39
C CYS A 119 13.61 0.49 -0.16
N ARG A 120 12.73 -0.14 0.63
CA ARG A 120 12.77 -1.60 0.91
C ARG A 120 12.31 -2.49 -0.26
N THR A 121 12.23 -1.93 -1.47
CA THR A 121 11.86 -2.66 -2.69
C THR A 121 12.97 -2.61 -3.73
N CYS A 122 13.63 -1.46 -3.93
CA CYS A 122 14.72 -1.33 -4.90
C CYS A 122 16.06 -0.87 -4.31
N GLY A 123 16.12 -0.56 -3.02
CA GLY A 123 17.36 -0.15 -2.33
C GLY A 123 17.76 1.32 -2.50
N ILE A 124 17.09 2.10 -3.36
CA ILE A 124 17.45 3.51 -3.61
C ILE A 124 17.28 4.40 -2.36
N ALA A 125 18.22 5.31 -2.14
CA ALA A 125 18.17 6.29 -1.06
C ALA A 125 17.38 7.56 -1.44
N ALA A 126 16.95 8.35 -0.45
CA ALA A 126 16.34 9.66 -0.72
C ALA A 126 17.34 10.60 -1.41
N GLY A 127 16.91 11.27 -2.49
CA GLY A 127 17.74 12.21 -3.24
C GLY A 127 18.68 11.57 -4.27
N GLU A 128 18.83 10.24 -4.25
CA GLU A 128 19.60 9.51 -5.26
C GLU A 128 18.89 9.55 -6.62
N ALA A 129 19.66 9.69 -7.70
CA ALA A 129 19.11 9.69 -9.06
C ALA A 129 18.70 8.27 -9.47
N TYR A 130 17.52 8.13 -10.08
CA TYR A 130 17.17 6.87 -10.72
C TYR A 130 18.10 6.58 -11.91
N GLU A 131 18.36 5.30 -12.15
CA GLU A 131 19.11 4.86 -13.33
C GLU A 131 18.53 5.43 -14.62
N GLY A 132 19.40 5.96 -15.49
CA GLY A 132 19.04 6.52 -16.79
C GLY A 132 18.33 7.87 -16.77
N GLY A 133 18.37 8.64 -15.68
CA GLY A 133 17.75 9.97 -15.64
C GLY A 133 18.22 10.91 -14.54
N VAL A 134 17.67 12.13 -14.55
CA VAL A 134 17.96 13.19 -13.56
C VAL A 134 16.97 13.24 -12.39
N THR A 135 15.90 12.45 -12.47
CA THR A 135 14.86 12.42 -11.44
C THR A 135 15.42 11.81 -10.16
N GLN A 136 15.38 12.56 -9.07
CA GLN A 136 15.77 12.09 -7.76
C GLN A 136 14.64 11.29 -7.10
N ALA A 137 15.02 10.29 -6.31
CA ALA A 137 14.11 9.47 -5.54
C ALA A 137 13.56 10.26 -4.36
N VAL A 138 12.23 10.24 -4.23
CA VAL A 138 11.52 10.71 -3.04
C VAL A 138 10.96 9.49 -2.35
N LEU A 139 11.30 9.32 -1.07
CA LEU A 139 10.79 8.23 -0.24
C LEU A 139 9.46 8.62 0.40
N ASN A 140 8.59 7.62 0.55
CA ASN A 140 7.31 7.74 1.22
C ASN A 140 7.07 6.49 2.08
N ILE A 141 6.10 6.59 3.00
CA ILE A 141 5.65 5.43 3.77
C ILE A 141 4.40 4.86 3.13
N ALA A 142 4.48 3.59 2.72
CA ALA A 142 3.39 2.81 2.21
C ALA A 142 2.83 1.86 3.27
N ARG A 143 1.64 1.33 2.99
CA ARG A 143 1.03 0.25 3.75
C ARG A 143 1.08 -1.02 2.94
N ARG A 144 1.51 -2.09 3.58
CA ARG A 144 1.56 -3.42 3.00
C ARG A 144 0.66 -4.33 3.79
N GLN A 145 -0.27 -5.00 3.12
CA GLN A 145 -1.04 -6.06 3.75
C GLN A 145 -0.11 -7.26 3.94
N VAL A 146 -0.03 -7.78 5.16
CA VAL A 146 0.83 -8.89 5.53
C VAL A 146 -0.04 -9.96 6.17
N THR A 147 -0.04 -11.15 5.58
CA THR A 147 -0.59 -12.35 6.21
C THR A 147 0.46 -12.93 7.15
N LEU A 148 0.06 -13.13 8.40
CA LEU A 148 0.91 -13.62 9.50
C LEU A 148 0.85 -15.16 9.61
N PRO A 149 1.78 -15.79 10.36
CA PRO A 149 1.78 -17.23 10.60
C PRO A 149 0.52 -17.81 11.25
N ASP A 150 -0.22 -17.01 12.00
CA ASP A 150 -1.51 -17.39 12.59
C ASP A 150 -2.68 -17.32 11.60
N GLY A 151 -2.42 -16.99 10.33
CA GLY A 151 -3.44 -16.80 9.29
C GLY A 151 -4.13 -15.44 9.32
N SER A 152 -3.88 -14.61 10.32
CA SER A 152 -4.45 -13.26 10.38
C SER A 152 -3.77 -12.33 9.35
N SER A 153 -4.47 -11.27 8.95
CA SER A 153 -3.93 -10.25 8.05
C SER A 153 -3.87 -8.90 8.75
N THR A 154 -2.74 -8.22 8.62
CA THR A 154 -2.51 -6.89 9.18
C THR A 154 -1.92 -5.95 8.14
N HIS A 155 -1.94 -4.65 8.41
CA HIS A 155 -1.25 -3.66 7.58
C HIS A 155 0.01 -3.19 8.29
N GLN A 156 1.17 -3.47 7.69
CA GLN A 156 2.47 -3.00 8.17
C GLN A 156 2.95 -1.82 7.33
N LEU A 157 3.78 -0.96 7.94
CA LEU A 157 4.34 0.21 7.28
C LEU A 157 5.71 -0.12 6.71
N VAL A 158 6.02 0.43 5.54
CA VAL A 158 7.30 0.23 4.85
C VAL A 158 7.68 1.47 4.04
N THR A 159 8.97 1.75 3.93
CA THR A 159 9.54 2.83 3.13
C THR A 159 9.68 2.40 1.68
N GLU A 160 9.07 3.17 0.77
CA GLU A 160 9.14 2.95 -0.67
C GLU A 160 9.46 4.26 -1.39
N CYS A 161 10.23 4.18 -2.48
CA CYS A 161 10.43 5.32 -3.35
C CYS A 161 9.18 5.60 -4.19
N GLN A 162 9.06 6.81 -4.73
CA GLN A 162 7.92 7.21 -5.56
C GLN A 162 7.68 6.32 -6.79
N ARG A 163 8.67 5.56 -7.29
CA ARG A 163 8.47 4.58 -8.38
C ARG A 163 7.92 3.26 -7.86
N CYS A 164 8.57 2.62 -6.89
CA CYS A 164 8.09 1.37 -6.28
C CYS A 164 6.74 1.54 -5.59
N GLY A 165 6.51 2.72 -4.99
CA GLY A 165 5.28 3.12 -4.34
C GLY A 165 4.11 3.32 -5.30
N ARG A 166 4.36 3.58 -6.59
CA ARG A 166 3.31 3.78 -7.59
C ARG A 166 2.85 2.44 -8.15
N GLY A 167 1.53 2.23 -8.19
CA GLY A 167 0.92 1.11 -8.89
C GLY A 167 -0.24 0.48 -8.13
N THR A 168 -1.12 -0.19 -8.87
CA THR A 168 -2.26 -0.99 -8.39
C THR A 168 -1.95 -2.48 -8.32
N VAL A 169 -0.68 -2.86 -8.50
CA VAL A 169 -0.24 -4.26 -8.38
C VAL A 169 -0.45 -4.71 -6.94
N ASP A 170 -0.97 -5.91 -6.76
CA ASP A 170 -1.08 -6.50 -5.43
C ASP A 170 0.33 -6.59 -4.81
N ARG A 171 0.45 -6.06 -3.59
CA ARG A 171 1.69 -6.08 -2.81
C ARG A 171 1.49 -6.77 -1.47
N SER A 172 0.44 -7.57 -1.36
CA SER A 172 0.24 -8.45 -0.22
C SER A 172 1.47 -9.34 -0.03
N VAL A 173 1.85 -9.56 1.24
CA VAL A 173 2.99 -10.40 1.60
C VAL A 173 2.51 -11.54 2.46
N HIS A 174 2.82 -12.76 2.04
CA HIS A 174 2.57 -13.97 2.79
C HIS A 174 3.83 -14.36 3.57
N LEU A 175 3.94 -13.87 4.81
CA LEU A 175 5.10 -14.16 5.65
C LEU A 175 5.37 -15.68 5.83
N PRO A 176 4.34 -16.54 5.97
CA PRO A 176 4.58 -17.99 6.13
C PRO A 176 5.25 -18.63 4.92
N GLU A 177 4.95 -18.16 3.71
CA GLU A 177 5.57 -18.66 2.50
C GLU A 177 7.07 -18.30 2.46
N ILE A 178 7.41 -17.07 2.84
CA ILE A 178 8.81 -16.63 2.94
C ILE A 178 9.56 -17.45 3.98
N LEU A 179 8.98 -17.65 5.17
CA LEU A 179 9.58 -18.44 6.23
C LEU A 179 9.79 -19.90 5.79
N SER A 180 8.81 -20.51 5.12
CA SER A 180 8.93 -21.87 4.59
C SER A 180 10.06 -22.00 3.55
N ARG A 181 10.22 -20.99 2.67
CA ARG A 181 11.34 -20.95 1.72
C ARG A 181 12.69 -20.86 2.44
N ILE A 182 12.79 -20.05 3.50
CA ILE A 182 14.01 -19.96 4.34
C ILE A 182 14.30 -21.29 5.04
N GLU A 183 13.25 -21.98 5.50
CA GLU A 183 13.36 -23.31 6.10
C GLU A 183 13.82 -24.40 5.11
N SER A 184 13.55 -24.23 3.82
CA SER A 184 14.04 -25.14 2.78
C SER A 184 15.49 -24.90 2.35
N LEU A 185 16.12 -23.79 2.75
CA LEU A 185 17.52 -23.50 2.42
C LEU A 185 18.46 -24.51 3.08
N ALA A 186 19.52 -24.88 2.36
CA ALA A 186 20.62 -25.66 2.93
C ALA A 186 21.29 -24.89 4.09
N PRO A 187 21.96 -25.58 5.04
CA PRO A 187 22.54 -24.92 6.22
C PRO A 187 23.51 -23.78 5.87
N LEU A 188 24.33 -23.95 4.83
CA LEU A 188 25.25 -22.92 4.37
C LEU A 188 24.52 -21.70 3.80
N GLU A 189 23.53 -21.91 2.93
CA GLU A 189 22.72 -20.82 2.34
C GLU A 189 21.98 -20.03 3.42
N ARG A 190 21.42 -20.73 4.42
CA ARG A 190 20.75 -20.08 5.55
C ARG A 190 21.73 -19.25 6.39
N SER A 191 22.95 -19.75 6.61
CA SER A 191 23.98 -18.99 7.34
C SER A 191 24.40 -17.72 6.60
N VAL A 192 24.53 -17.79 5.27
CA VAL A 192 24.81 -16.61 4.43
C VAL A 192 23.67 -15.59 4.53
N LEU A 193 22.42 -16.05 4.37
CA LEU A 193 21.24 -15.17 4.46
C LEU A 193 21.11 -14.52 5.84
N ASP A 194 21.32 -15.27 6.93
CA ASP A 194 21.34 -14.76 8.30
C ASP A 194 22.40 -13.66 8.48
N GLY A 195 23.59 -13.84 7.89
CA GLY A 195 24.62 -12.80 7.83
C GLY A 195 24.14 -11.53 7.13
N TRP A 196 23.47 -11.65 5.98
CA TRP A 196 22.93 -10.49 5.27
C TRP A 196 21.82 -9.78 6.05
N VAL A 197 20.92 -10.54 6.69
CA VAL A 197 19.83 -9.99 7.50
C VAL A 197 20.37 -9.22 8.71
N ARG A 198 21.39 -9.75 9.40
CA ARG A 198 21.99 -9.07 10.55
C ARG A 198 22.69 -7.76 10.19
N ASN A 199 23.27 -7.69 8.99
CA ASN A 199 23.98 -6.51 8.51
C ASN A 199 23.08 -5.54 7.71
N ASP A 200 21.81 -5.91 7.49
CA ASP A 200 20.87 -5.24 6.57
C ASP A 200 21.48 -4.93 5.20
N GLN A 201 22.41 -5.77 4.73
CA GLN A 201 23.17 -5.58 3.51
C GLN A 201 23.65 -6.92 2.96
N ARG A 202 23.55 -7.10 1.64
CA ARG A 202 24.25 -8.18 0.96
C ARG A 202 25.76 -7.91 0.98
N THR A 203 26.51 -8.80 1.59
CA THR A 203 27.97 -8.81 1.54
C THR A 203 28.44 -9.85 0.54
N TYR A 204 29.49 -9.54 -0.21
CA TYR A 204 30.13 -10.50 -1.10
C TYR A 204 30.93 -11.50 -0.28
N SER A 205 30.73 -12.78 -0.56
CA SER A 205 31.60 -13.84 -0.03
C SER A 205 33.00 -13.75 -0.64
N SER A 206 34.01 -14.34 0.02
CA SER A 206 35.36 -14.46 -0.54
C SER A 206 35.35 -15.16 -1.91
N LEU A 207 34.42 -16.10 -2.12
CA LEU A 207 34.24 -16.78 -3.41
C LEU A 207 33.76 -15.84 -4.50
N GLU A 208 32.77 -15.00 -4.23
CA GLU A 208 32.28 -13.99 -5.19
C GLU A 208 33.35 -12.95 -5.53
N VAL A 209 34.16 -12.56 -4.54
CA VAL A 209 35.30 -11.65 -4.75
C VAL A 209 36.36 -12.31 -5.64
N LEU A 210 36.76 -13.56 -5.34
CA LEU A 210 37.72 -14.33 -6.14
C LEU A 210 37.22 -14.57 -7.56
N TRP A 211 35.93 -14.89 -7.73
CA TRP A 211 35.32 -15.00 -9.05
C TRP A 211 35.40 -13.69 -9.82
N GLY A 212 35.09 -12.56 -9.18
CA GLY A 212 35.25 -11.24 -9.77
C GLY A 212 36.70 -10.98 -10.22
N MET A 213 37.69 -11.31 -9.39
CA MET A 213 39.11 -11.20 -9.74
C MET A 213 39.49 -12.13 -10.90
N TYR A 214 39.07 -13.39 -10.87
CA TYR A 214 39.30 -14.35 -11.97
C TYR A 214 38.78 -13.81 -13.31
N ARG A 215 37.61 -13.16 -13.30
CA ARG A 215 36.99 -12.61 -14.50
C ARG A 215 37.74 -11.42 -15.10
N THR A 216 38.59 -10.73 -14.35
CA THR A 216 39.42 -9.63 -14.88
C THR A 216 40.76 -10.12 -15.47
N LEU A 217 41.13 -11.39 -15.26
CA LEU A 217 42.36 -11.96 -15.79
C LEU A 217 42.32 -12.12 -17.33
N PRO A 218 43.44 -11.93 -18.04
CA PRO A 218 43.60 -12.34 -19.45
C PRO A 218 43.42 -13.85 -19.67
N ALA A 219 43.28 -14.27 -20.92
CA ALA A 219 42.97 -15.67 -21.28
C ALA A 219 43.95 -16.68 -20.66
N ASP A 220 45.25 -16.54 -20.93
CA ASP A 220 46.28 -17.47 -20.44
C ASP A 220 46.31 -17.54 -18.90
N SER A 221 46.10 -16.40 -18.22
CA SER A 221 46.05 -16.35 -16.75
C SER A 221 44.80 -17.03 -16.19
N ARG A 222 43.67 -17.02 -16.90
CA ARG A 222 42.47 -17.76 -16.50
C ARG A 222 42.65 -19.27 -16.67
N GLU A 223 43.39 -19.70 -17.69
CA GLU A 223 43.72 -21.11 -17.92
C GLU A 223 44.58 -21.65 -16.77
N ALA A 224 45.61 -20.92 -16.35
CA ALA A 224 46.43 -21.28 -15.20
C ALA A 224 45.61 -21.42 -13.89
N VAL A 225 44.59 -20.58 -13.68
CA VAL A 225 43.70 -20.71 -12.51
C VAL A 225 42.79 -21.94 -12.63
N ALA A 226 42.30 -22.26 -13.83
CA ALA A 226 41.48 -23.45 -14.06
C ALA A 226 42.28 -24.73 -13.79
N GLU A 227 43.51 -24.84 -14.33
CA GLU A 227 44.41 -25.96 -14.06
C GLU A 227 44.70 -26.11 -12.56
N ALA A 228 44.89 -25.01 -11.84
CA ALA A 228 45.12 -25.03 -10.40
C ALA A 228 43.92 -25.52 -9.59
N LEU A 229 42.69 -25.30 -10.06
CA LEU A 229 41.47 -25.81 -9.43
C LEU A 229 41.26 -27.31 -9.74
N ASP A 230 41.53 -27.73 -10.97
CA ASP A 230 41.41 -29.13 -11.41
C ASP A 230 42.47 -30.03 -10.74
N GLY A 231 43.67 -29.50 -10.45
CA GLY A 231 44.74 -30.24 -9.77
C GLY A 231 44.57 -30.42 -8.25
N THR A 232 43.43 -30.02 -7.68
CA THR A 232 43.17 -30.11 -6.23
C THR A 232 42.39 -31.36 -5.80
N ASP A 233 42.09 -32.27 -6.74
CA ASP A 233 41.28 -33.49 -6.54
C ASP A 233 42.11 -34.80 -6.33
N ASP A 234 43.41 -34.71 -6.00
CA ASP A 234 44.28 -35.85 -5.61
C ASP A 234 44.70 -35.83 -4.12
#